data_AF-K7LW47-F1
#
_entry.id   AF-K7LW47-F1
#
_cell.length_a   1.000
_cell.length_b   1.000
_cell.length_c   1.000
_cell.angle_alpha   90.00
_cell.angle_beta   90.00
_cell.angle_gamma   90.00
#
_symmetry.space_group_name_H-M   'P 1'
#
loop_
_entity.id
_entity.type
_entity.pdbx_description
1 polymer ?
#
loop_
_entity_poly.entity_id
_entity_poly.type
_entity_poly.pdbx_seq_one_letter_code
_entity_poly.pdbx_strand_id
1 'polypeptide(L)' 'MKLTDSPGIELPVNDAVLSLQQDNGSMHVGTSVWPCSLVLVKFAERWAPPSDINNNNP' A
#
# COMPACT_ATOMS: atom_id res chain seq x y z
N MET A 1 -13.31 23.21 11.09
CA MET A 1 -12.16 22.40 10.61
C MET A 1 -12.40 22.03 9.16
N LYS A 2 -11.63 22.58 8.21
CA LYS A 2 -11.62 22.08 6.83
C LYS A 2 -10.68 20.89 6.79
N LEU A 3 -11.23 19.69 6.64
CA LEU A 3 -10.46 18.49 6.38
C LEU A 3 -10.30 18.37 4.86
N THR A 4 -9.40 19.16 4.28
CA THR A 4 -9.26 19.29 2.81
C THR A 4 -8.15 18.47 2.18
N ASP A 5 -7.31 17.73 2.92
CA ASP A 5 -6.15 17.08 2.31
C ASP A 5 -5.69 15.88 3.16
N SER A 6 -6.44 14.79 3.17
CA SER A 6 -5.90 13.55 3.72
C SER A 6 -5.32 12.72 2.56
N PRO A 7 -3.99 12.73 2.37
CA PRO A 7 -3.37 12.16 1.18
C PRO A 7 -3.55 10.64 1.20
N GLY A 8 -3.95 10.06 0.07
CA GLY A 8 -3.80 8.63 -0.12
C GLY A 8 -2.34 8.23 0.06
N ILE A 9 -2.11 6.99 0.50
CA ILE A 9 -0.77 6.42 0.59
C ILE A 9 -0.46 5.72 -0.72
N GLU A 10 0.66 6.06 -1.32
CA GLU A 10 1.25 5.29 -2.42
C GLU A 10 2.41 4.47 -1.87
N LEU A 11 2.30 3.15 -1.95
CA LEU A 11 3.30 2.22 -1.47
C LEU A 11 3.77 1.34 -2.64
N PRO A 12 4.98 1.52 -3.17
CA PRO A 12 5.53 0.61 -4.17
C PRO A 12 5.75 -0.77 -3.52
N VAL A 13 5.32 -1.83 -4.20
CA VAL A 13 5.43 -3.24 -3.79
C VAL A 13 5.84 -4.07 -5.01
N ASN A 14 7.09 -4.53 -5.05
CA ASN A 14 7.71 -5.13 -6.23
C ASN A 14 7.53 -4.21 -7.47
N ASP A 15 6.92 -4.72 -8.55
CA ASP A 15 6.69 -3.98 -9.80
C ASP A 15 5.33 -3.25 -9.84
N ALA A 16 4.63 -3.15 -8.70
CA ALA A 16 3.33 -2.50 -8.61
C ALA A 16 3.33 -1.35 -7.59
N VAL A 17 2.36 -0.43 -7.72
CA VAL A 17 2.12 0.63 -6.74
C VAL A 17 0.77 0.39 -6.07
N LEU A 18 0.80 0.08 -4.77
CA LEU A 18 -0.39 -0.03 -3.95
C LEU A 18 -0.83 1.38 -3.52
N SER A 19 -1.93 1.86 -4.07
CA SER A 19 -2.55 3.13 -3.66
C SER A 19 -3.68 2.87 -2.66
N LEU A 20 -3.58 3.44 -1.46
CA LEU A 20 -4.56 3.33 -0.38
C LEU A 20 -5.18 4.70 -0.13
N GLN A 21 -6.45 4.86 -0.47
CA GLN A 21 -7.18 6.08 -0.14
C GLN A 21 -7.64 6.05 1.30
N GLN A 22 -7.43 7.14 2.01
CA GLN A 22 -7.90 7.32 3.38
C GLN A 22 -9.06 8.31 3.39
N ASP A 23 -10.22 7.88 3.88
CA ASP A 23 -11.28 8.80 4.27
C ASP A 23 -11.07 9.20 5.73
N ASN A 24 -10.33 10.27 5.96
CA ASN A 24 -10.24 10.85 7.31
C ASN A 24 -11.42 11.79 7.61
N GLY A 25 -12.30 12.05 6.63
CA GLY A 25 -13.46 12.95 6.71
C GLY A 25 -14.54 12.39 7.61
N SER A 26 -14.77 11.09 7.50
CA SER A 26 -15.52 10.36 8.50
C SER A 26 -14.52 9.90 9.57
N MET A 27 -14.72 10.25 10.84
CA MET A 27 -13.87 9.78 11.97
C MET A 27 -14.02 8.26 12.20
N HIS A 28 -14.41 7.50 11.17
CA HIS A 28 -14.47 6.05 11.21
C HIS A 28 -13.05 5.54 11.11
N VAL A 29 -12.56 4.99 12.21
CA VAL A 29 -11.21 4.42 12.33
C VAL A 29 -10.93 3.36 11.23
N GLY A 30 -11.97 2.80 10.60
CA GLY A 30 -11.91 1.83 9.52
C GLY A 30 -11.37 2.32 8.17
N THR A 31 -11.23 3.63 7.96
CA THR A 31 -10.71 4.22 6.71
C THR A 31 -9.31 4.82 6.86
N SER A 32 -8.72 4.69 8.05
CA SER A 32 -7.33 5.05 8.31
C SER A 32 -6.38 3.89 8.02
N VAL A 33 -5.23 4.18 7.42
CA VAL A 33 -4.15 3.20 7.22
C VAL A 33 -3.23 3.29 8.43
N TRP A 34 -3.04 2.16 9.11
CA TRP A 34 -2.24 2.09 10.32
C TRP A 34 -0.77 1.83 9.96
N PRO A 35 0.21 2.47 10.62
CA PRO A 35 1.63 2.24 10.31
C PRO A 35 2.05 0.76 10.31
N CYS A 36 1.44 -0.06 11.19
CA CYS A 36 1.68 -1.50 11.24
C CYS A 36 1.29 -2.25 9.96
N SER A 37 0.24 -1.83 9.23
CA SER A 37 -0.14 -2.50 7.98
C SER A 37 0.87 -2.22 6.87
N LEU A 38 1.45 -1.02 6.83
CA LEU A 38 2.53 -0.69 5.88
C LEU A 38 3.79 -1.53 6.15
N VAL A 39 4.14 -1.71 7.43
CA VAL A 39 5.24 -2.61 7.82
C VAL A 39 4.94 -4.05 7.40
N LEU A 40 3.70 -4.52 7.57
CA LEU A 40 3.31 -5.87 7.14
C LEU A 40 3.42 -6.04 5.63
N VAL A 41 3.03 -5.05 4.83
CA VAL A 41 3.17 -5.10 3.36
C VAL A 41 4.65 -5.21 2.98
N LYS A 42 5.52 -4.40 3.58
CA LYS A 42 6.98 -4.46 3.31
C LYS A 42 7.62 -5.76 3.79
N PHE A 43 7.13 -6.31 4.91
CA PHE A 43 7.54 -7.63 5.34
C PHE A 43 7.12 -8.69 4.32
N ALA A 44 5.84 -8.73 3.92
CA ALA A 44 5.35 -9.68 2.93
C ALA A 44 6.07 -9.57 1.59
N GLU A 45 6.33 -8.35 1.11
CA GLU A 45 7.13 -8.08 -0.09
C GLU A 45 8.52 -8.71 0.00
N ARG A 46 9.22 -8.53 1.12
CA ARG A 46 10.58 -9.05 1.33
C ARG A 46 10.65 -10.59 1.36
N TRP A 47 9.57 -11.24 1.76
CA TRP A 47 9.47 -12.71 1.87
C TRP A 47 8.69 -13.34 0.72
N ALA A 48 8.20 -12.55 -0.24
CA ALA A 48 7.57 -13.06 -1.43
C ALA A 48 8.61 -13.86 -2.26
N PRO A 49 8.20 -14.98 -2.89
CA PRO A 49 9.07 -15.66 -3.83
C PRO A 49 9.49 -14.68 -4.93
N PRO A 50 10.72 -14.78 -5.46
CA PRO A 50 11.11 -14.00 -6.62
C PRO A 50 10.07 -14.25 -7.72
N SER A 51 9.49 -13.17 -8.21
CA SER A 51 8.58 -13.25 -9.35
C SER A 51 9.42 -13.71 -10.52
N ASP A 52 9.25 -14.95 -10.96
CA ASP A 52 9.82 -15.46 -12.21
C ASP A 52 9.20 -14.69 -13.38
N ILE A 53 9.59 -13.43 -13.58
CA ILE A 53 9.42 -12.73 -14.86
C ILE A 53 10.54 -13.24 -15.76
N ASN A 54 10.49 -14.53 -16.05
CA ASN A 54 11.29 -15.17 -17.08
C ASN A 54 10.38 -15.38 -18.29
N ASN A 55 9.92 -14.26 -18.88
CA ASN A 55 9.18 -14.23 -20.15
C ASN A 55 10.14 -14.14 -21.36
N ASN A 56 11.27 -14.86 -21.31
CA ASN A 56 12.08 -15.15 -22.48
C ASN A 56 11.96 -16.64 -22.79
N ASN A 57 10.86 -17.00 -23.47
CA ASN A 57 10.82 -18.21 -24.29
C ASN A 57 11.86 -18.00 -25.43
N PRO A 58 12.68 -18.99 -25.81
CA PRO A 58 13.68 -18.87 -26.87
C PRO A 58 13.13 -18.37 -28.21
#